data_AF-A0A835W191-F1
#
_entry.id   AF-A0A835W191-F1
#
_cell.length_a   1.000
_cell.length_b   1.000
_cell.length_c   1.000
_cell.angle_alpha   90.00
_cell.angle_beta   90.00
_cell.angle_gamma   90.00
#
_symmetry.space_group_name_H-M   'P 1'
#
loop_
_entity.id
_entity.type
_entity.pdbx_description
1 polymer ?
#
loop_
_entity_poly.entity_id
_entity_poly.type
_entity_poly.pdbx_seq_one_letter_code
_entity_poly.pdbx_strand_id
1 'polypeptide(L)'
;MSTILGRPARLGTGTVSARRSPQTNATVATVVDAPTAVPAGAPVAEAEQFVWAQNWFPVAVVECLDPSRPHPFTLMGKDLVLWRDGAGVWRAFEDACPHRLAPLSEGRVEKDGTLLCAYHAWRFDSSGKCASIPQVESKEAEGRACGSPRSCARVYLTQEAQGLLWVWGESGPTAAADSAAKGPALVPELEELPASRVQALPWFFRDLPYSYDYFVENVTDPAHVNVSHHNVAGNRYAPDQYFTVDPLREVTAAGGFKYQVKSRAPVSNVSTSSTEFLPPSLVKIKVEYKDGAALILSLYSCPTVPGHNRHVGRQILIKTPEGKLPPGLAFFAMPMPTWLAHATASVFLHQDQVFLHQQERIVAGRNATSHTAKYFMPAPSDNMTVAFRTWLGQHAGGGVPYAGGRTLAPIDRSKESLFDTYHTHTAQCAVCKPALGRLQAARSAALVVGVAALAAALLVTGVAAAAKAAAAAAAGAAASDAALAALASLPPLSAGIAAAVGLAAAAAVRVLDGLIGLMHKYEFSHADNH
;
A
#
# COMPACT_ATOMS: atom_id res chain seq x y z
N MET A 1 0.77 21.69 -12.00
CA MET A 1 -0.06 21.27 -10.85
C MET A 1 -1.55 21.64 -10.98
N SER A 2 -2.05 22.04 -12.16
CA SER A 2 -3.44 22.49 -12.36
C SER A 2 -4.27 21.62 -13.31
N THR A 3 -3.83 20.38 -13.59
CA THR A 3 -4.47 19.47 -14.56
C THR A 3 -5.25 18.31 -13.91
N ILE A 4 -5.46 18.33 -12.58
CA ILE A 4 -6.13 17.25 -11.82
C ILE A 4 -7.44 17.74 -11.17
N LEU A 5 -8.14 18.69 -11.79
CA LEU A 5 -9.48 19.08 -11.34
C LEU A 5 -10.39 19.20 -12.56
N GLY A 6 -11.11 18.12 -12.85
CA GLY A 6 -12.01 17.99 -13.99
C GLY A 6 -13.14 19.03 -13.97
N ARG A 7 -13.47 19.54 -15.16
CA ARG A 7 -14.69 20.31 -15.45
C ARG A 7 -15.84 19.35 -15.79
N PRO A 8 -17.10 19.68 -15.47
CA PRO A 8 -18.25 18.91 -15.91
C PRO A 8 -18.57 19.25 -17.38
N ALA A 9 -18.67 18.24 -18.24
CA ALA A 9 -19.05 18.40 -19.64
C ALA A 9 -20.58 18.26 -19.80
N ARG A 10 -21.15 19.17 -20.60
CA ARG A 10 -22.58 19.28 -20.91
C ARG A 10 -23.06 18.13 -21.80
N LEU A 11 -24.28 17.67 -21.52
CA LEU A 11 -25.07 16.77 -22.35
C LEU A 11 -25.40 17.44 -23.70
N GLY A 12 -24.97 16.82 -24.79
CA GLY A 12 -25.40 17.13 -26.16
C GLY A 12 -26.23 15.98 -26.71
N THR A 13 -27.49 16.25 -27.05
CA THR A 13 -28.42 15.33 -27.70
C THR A 13 -28.05 15.16 -29.17
N GLY A 14 -27.64 13.95 -29.56
CA GLY A 14 -27.35 13.57 -30.94
C GLY A 14 -28.15 12.33 -31.35
N THR A 15 -28.99 12.49 -32.36
CA THR A 15 -29.90 11.49 -32.95
C THR A 15 -29.16 10.32 -33.61
N VAL A 16 -29.58 9.09 -33.29
CA VAL A 16 -29.10 7.84 -33.89
C VAL A 16 -29.80 7.61 -35.24
N SER A 17 -29.02 7.47 -36.31
CA SER A 17 -29.49 6.98 -37.61
C SER A 17 -28.96 5.56 -37.84
N ALA A 18 -29.87 4.61 -38.03
CA ALA A 18 -29.57 3.22 -38.31
C ALA A 18 -29.02 3.05 -39.74
N ARG A 19 -27.87 2.38 -39.89
CA ARG A 19 -27.41 1.84 -41.17
C ARG A 19 -27.10 0.35 -41.08
N ARG A 20 -27.64 -0.36 -42.06
CA ARG A 20 -27.60 -1.80 -42.31
C ARG A 20 -26.18 -2.34 -42.50
N SER A 21 -25.94 -3.52 -41.94
CA SER A 21 -24.77 -4.38 -42.18
C SER A 21 -24.75 -4.96 -43.60
N PRO A 22 -23.56 -5.17 -44.19
CA PRO A 22 -23.34 -6.20 -45.21
C PRO A 22 -22.69 -7.44 -44.59
N GLN A 23 -23.24 -8.60 -44.95
CA GLN A 23 -22.79 -9.93 -44.57
C GLN A 23 -21.39 -10.24 -45.15
N THR A 24 -20.51 -10.78 -44.30
CA THR A 24 -19.19 -11.30 -44.67
C THR A 24 -19.29 -12.79 -45.02
N ASN A 25 -18.74 -13.19 -46.17
CA ASN A 25 -18.45 -14.58 -46.49
C ASN A 25 -17.34 -15.10 -45.56
N ALA A 26 -17.65 -16.13 -44.78
CA ALA A 26 -16.72 -16.81 -43.90
C ALA A 26 -15.81 -17.74 -44.70
N THR A 27 -14.49 -17.54 -44.61
CA THR A 27 -13.49 -18.55 -44.96
C THR A 27 -13.03 -19.19 -43.66
N VAL A 28 -13.30 -20.48 -43.52
CA VAL A 28 -12.98 -21.31 -42.34
C VAL A 28 -11.46 -21.42 -42.23
N ALA A 29 -10.88 -20.77 -41.21
CA ALA A 29 -9.52 -21.04 -40.77
C ALA A 29 -9.56 -22.27 -39.85
N THR A 30 -8.77 -23.28 -40.21
CA THR A 30 -8.64 -24.56 -39.53
C THR A 30 -8.21 -24.41 -38.08
N VAL A 31 -8.93 -25.13 -37.22
CA VAL A 31 -8.62 -25.34 -35.80
C VAL A 31 -7.19 -25.85 -35.67
N VAL A 32 -6.36 -25.14 -34.92
CA VAL A 32 -5.03 -25.62 -34.51
C VAL A 32 -5.27 -26.57 -33.34
N ASP A 33 -4.80 -27.81 -33.47
CA ASP A 33 -4.96 -28.87 -32.47
C ASP A 33 -4.48 -28.44 -31.07
N ALA A 34 -5.19 -28.94 -30.06
CA ALA A 34 -4.89 -28.76 -28.65
C ALA A 34 -3.45 -29.21 -28.31
N PRO A 35 -2.76 -28.56 -27.35
CA PRO A 35 -1.47 -29.05 -26.88
C PRO A 35 -1.66 -30.44 -26.26
N THR A 36 -0.83 -31.37 -26.73
CA THR A 36 -0.73 -32.75 -26.27
C THR A 36 -0.49 -32.83 -24.78
N ALA A 37 -1.20 -33.75 -24.12
CA ALA A 37 -1.04 -34.05 -22.70
C ALA A 37 0.42 -34.36 -22.37
N VAL A 38 0.94 -33.69 -21.34
CA VAL A 38 2.25 -33.97 -20.76
C VAL A 38 2.21 -35.39 -20.17
N PRO A 39 3.18 -36.28 -20.47
CA PRO A 39 3.21 -37.62 -19.87
C PRO A 39 3.34 -37.51 -18.36
N ALA A 40 2.61 -38.36 -17.63
CA ALA A 40 2.78 -38.53 -16.18
C ALA A 40 4.23 -38.93 -15.89
N GLY A 41 5.00 -38.01 -15.31
CA GLY A 41 6.40 -38.21 -14.96
C GLY A 41 6.58 -39.28 -13.89
N ALA A 42 7.71 -39.99 -13.99
CA ALA A 42 8.27 -40.93 -13.02
C ALA A 42 8.25 -40.40 -11.57
N PRO A 43 8.32 -41.28 -10.54
CA PRO A 43 8.29 -40.86 -9.13
C PRO A 43 9.37 -39.81 -8.86
N VAL A 44 8.90 -38.59 -8.60
CA VAL A 44 9.72 -37.46 -8.18
C VAL A 44 10.32 -37.84 -6.82
N ALA A 45 11.65 -37.80 -6.69
CA ALA A 45 12.31 -37.85 -5.39
C ALA A 45 11.57 -36.90 -4.42
N GLU A 46 11.33 -37.30 -3.16
CA GLU A 46 10.55 -36.51 -2.19
C GLU A 46 10.93 -35.03 -2.27
N ALA A 47 10.12 -34.24 -2.96
CA ALA A 47 10.43 -32.86 -3.24
C ALA A 47 10.45 -32.12 -1.89
N GLU A 48 11.55 -31.41 -1.63
CA GLU A 48 11.69 -30.56 -0.45
C GLU A 48 10.39 -29.76 -0.25
N GLN A 49 9.79 -29.88 0.94
CA GLN A 49 8.53 -29.22 1.25
C GLN A 49 8.80 -27.87 1.90
N PHE A 50 8.10 -26.84 1.43
CA PHE A 50 8.14 -25.51 2.00
C PHE A 50 7.31 -25.45 3.29
N VAL A 51 7.99 -25.28 4.42
CA VAL A 51 7.35 -25.14 5.73
C VAL A 51 7.07 -23.67 6.02
N TRP A 52 5.83 -23.21 5.82
CA TRP A 52 5.44 -21.80 5.98
C TRP A 52 5.92 -21.14 7.27
N ALA A 53 5.76 -21.80 8.41
CA ALA A 53 6.08 -21.22 9.70
C ALA A 53 7.59 -21.02 9.93
N GLN A 54 8.44 -21.75 9.19
CA GLN A 54 9.90 -21.68 9.27
C GLN A 54 10.46 -20.67 8.25
N ASN A 55 9.92 -19.45 8.26
CA ASN A 55 10.34 -18.36 7.39
C ASN A 55 10.22 -17.00 8.08
N TRP A 56 10.96 -16.03 7.55
CA TRP A 56 10.83 -14.62 7.88
C TRP A 56 9.75 -13.94 7.04
N PHE A 57 8.87 -13.18 7.70
CA PHE A 57 7.80 -12.42 7.08
C PHE A 57 7.97 -10.91 7.36
N PRO A 58 7.87 -10.03 6.36
CA PRO A 58 7.98 -8.59 6.54
C PRO A 58 6.65 -8.03 7.07
N VAL A 59 6.52 -7.88 8.38
CA VAL A 59 5.24 -7.52 9.03
C VAL A 59 4.98 -6.00 9.07
N ALA A 60 6.05 -5.19 9.01
CA ALA A 60 5.94 -3.75 9.08
C ALA A 60 7.11 -3.01 8.42
N VAL A 61 6.85 -1.76 8.04
CA VAL A 61 7.87 -0.77 7.68
C VAL A 61 8.28 -0.05 8.95
N VAL A 62 9.57 -0.10 9.32
CA VAL A 62 10.05 0.42 10.63
C VAL A 62 9.73 1.91 10.80
N GLU A 63 9.90 2.72 9.74
CA GLU A 63 9.60 4.16 9.76
C GLU A 63 8.11 4.47 9.95
N CYS A 64 7.24 3.52 9.61
CA CYS A 64 5.79 3.67 9.78
C CYS A 64 5.31 3.26 11.17
N LEU A 65 6.17 2.71 12.03
CA LEU A 65 5.83 2.33 13.39
C LEU A 65 6.12 3.48 14.37
N ASP A 66 5.23 3.67 15.34
CA ASP A 66 5.44 4.59 16.46
C ASP A 66 6.16 3.83 17.58
N PRO A 67 7.43 4.15 17.91
CA PRO A 67 8.21 3.41 18.89
C PRO A 67 7.70 3.57 20.33
N SER A 68 6.80 4.52 20.60
CA SER A 68 6.28 4.80 21.94
C SER A 68 5.09 3.94 22.36
N ARG A 69 4.55 3.13 21.45
CA ARG A 69 3.34 2.32 21.69
C ARG A 69 3.44 0.94 21.04
N PRO A 70 2.72 -0.06 21.57
CA PRO A 70 2.54 -1.32 20.87
C PRO A 70 1.64 -1.17 19.63
N HIS A 71 1.81 -2.09 18.67
CA HIS A 71 1.04 -2.17 17.42
C HIS A 71 0.53 -3.59 17.21
N PRO A 72 -0.77 -3.79 16.93
CA PRO A 72 -1.28 -5.10 16.57
C PRO A 72 -0.87 -5.48 15.14
N PHE A 73 -0.64 -6.77 14.91
CA PHE A 73 -0.45 -7.35 13.58
C PHE A 73 -0.94 -8.79 13.58
N THR A 74 -1.54 -9.26 12.50
CA THR A 74 -1.94 -10.68 12.36
C THR A 74 -1.07 -11.34 11.31
N LEU A 75 -0.40 -12.44 11.66
CA LEU A 75 0.43 -13.25 10.76
C LEU A 75 -0.17 -14.66 10.63
N MET A 76 -0.61 -15.04 9.44
CA MET A 76 -1.23 -16.34 9.17
C MET A 76 -2.35 -16.70 10.17
N GLY A 77 -3.18 -15.71 10.54
CA GLY A 77 -4.28 -15.84 11.49
C GLY A 77 -3.85 -15.91 12.95
N LYS A 78 -2.58 -15.66 13.27
CA LYS A 78 -2.08 -15.52 14.65
C LYS A 78 -1.89 -14.05 14.97
N ASP A 79 -2.51 -13.58 16.04
CA ASP A 79 -2.39 -12.19 16.47
C ASP A 79 -1.09 -11.97 17.23
N LEU A 80 -0.38 -10.91 16.86
CA LEU A 80 0.92 -10.51 17.37
C LEU A 80 0.89 -9.05 17.84
N VAL A 81 1.68 -8.75 18.85
CA VAL A 81 1.97 -7.38 19.27
C VAL A 81 3.41 -7.03 18.92
N LEU A 82 3.59 -5.94 18.18
CA LEU A 82 4.89 -5.37 17.82
C LEU A 82 5.16 -4.15 18.70
N TRP A 83 6.31 -4.08 19.36
CA TRP A 83 6.65 -2.97 20.25
C TRP A 83 8.15 -2.78 20.34
N ARG A 84 8.61 -1.58 20.70
CA ARG A 84 10.03 -1.27 20.82
C ARG A 84 10.44 -1.33 22.29
N ASP A 85 11.39 -2.21 22.60
CA ASP A 85 11.86 -2.39 23.97
C ASP A 85 12.79 -1.26 24.44
N GLY A 86 13.23 -1.33 25.70
CA GLY A 86 14.12 -0.34 26.31
C GLY A 86 15.53 -0.29 25.72
N ALA A 87 15.92 -1.33 24.97
CA ALA A 87 17.18 -1.37 24.21
C ALA A 87 17.00 -0.77 22.79
N GLY A 88 15.80 -0.31 22.44
CA GLY A 88 15.50 0.23 21.12
C GLY A 88 15.30 -0.83 20.05
N VAL A 89 15.08 -2.09 20.43
CA VAL A 89 14.89 -3.23 19.52
C VAL A 89 13.39 -3.53 19.39
N TRP A 90 12.91 -3.70 18.16
CA TRP A 90 11.54 -4.16 17.93
C TRP A 90 11.37 -5.62 18.34
N ARG A 91 10.34 -5.91 19.11
CA ARG A 91 9.97 -7.23 19.63
C ARG A 91 8.57 -7.63 19.18
N ALA A 92 8.33 -8.92 19.10
CA ALA A 92 7.03 -9.49 18.76
C ALA A 92 6.63 -10.55 19.80
N PHE A 93 5.44 -10.42 20.38
CA PHE A 93 4.81 -11.47 21.18
C PHE A 93 3.50 -11.92 20.53
N GLU A 94 3.00 -13.09 20.92
CA GLU A 94 1.57 -13.39 20.76
C GLU A 94 0.76 -12.27 21.43
N ASP A 95 -0.28 -11.77 20.76
CA ASP A 95 -1.11 -10.68 21.27
C ASP A 95 -2.14 -11.16 22.32
N ALA A 96 -1.67 -11.92 23.29
CA ALA A 96 -2.49 -12.49 24.34
C ALA A 96 -1.72 -12.51 25.66
N CYS A 97 -2.20 -11.73 26.62
CA CYS A 97 -1.63 -11.74 27.97
C CYS A 97 -1.84 -13.12 28.63
N PRO A 98 -0.79 -13.80 29.14
CA PRO A 98 -0.91 -15.14 29.71
C PRO A 98 -1.81 -15.21 30.97
N HIS A 99 -2.17 -14.07 31.56
CA HIS A 99 -3.09 -14.01 32.69
C HIS A 99 -4.54 -14.34 32.29
N ARG A 100 -5.12 -13.59 31.35
CA ARG A 100 -6.54 -13.71 30.94
C ARG A 100 -6.77 -13.38 29.45
N LEU A 101 -5.74 -13.54 28.63
CA LEU A 101 -5.78 -13.42 27.16
C LEU A 101 -6.20 -12.02 26.64
N ALA A 102 -6.07 -10.98 27.47
CA ALA A 102 -6.27 -9.62 27.00
C ALA A 102 -5.21 -9.25 25.95
N PRO A 103 -5.57 -8.51 24.90
CA PRO A 103 -4.62 -8.07 23.88
C PRO A 103 -3.55 -7.19 24.53
N LEU A 104 -2.29 -7.56 24.30
CA LEU A 104 -1.14 -6.81 24.76
C LEU A 104 -0.92 -5.55 23.91
N SER A 105 -1.44 -5.54 22.68
CA SER A 105 -1.43 -4.41 21.74
C SER A 105 -2.27 -3.21 22.19
N GLU A 106 -3.25 -3.42 23.06
CA GLU A 106 -4.00 -2.36 23.76
C GLU A 106 -3.22 -1.78 24.96
N GLY A 107 -2.05 -2.35 25.25
CA GLY A 107 -1.16 -1.96 26.33
C GLY A 107 -0.36 -0.69 26.07
N ARG A 108 0.76 -0.57 26.78
CA ARG A 108 1.72 0.53 26.60
C ARG A 108 3.15 0.07 26.85
N VAL A 109 4.09 0.79 26.22
CA VAL A 109 5.52 0.66 26.49
C VAL A 109 5.85 1.54 27.69
N GLU A 110 6.32 0.92 28.77
CA GLU A 110 6.71 1.66 29.97
C GLU A 110 8.09 2.33 29.81
N LYS A 111 8.42 3.27 30.70
CA LYS A 111 9.68 4.03 30.63
C LYS A 111 10.94 3.18 30.72
N ASP A 112 10.87 2.03 31.38
CA ASP A 112 11.97 1.06 31.45
C ASP A 112 12.01 0.09 30.25
N GLY A 113 11.10 0.28 29.29
CA GLY A 113 11.03 -0.52 28.08
C GLY A 113 10.38 -1.89 28.25
N THR A 114 9.58 -2.10 29.30
CA THR A 114 8.71 -3.29 29.48
C THR A 114 7.32 -3.07 28.89
N LEU A 115 6.65 -4.15 28.46
CA LEU A 115 5.31 -4.11 27.87
C LEU A 115 4.29 -4.28 28.97
N LEU A 116 3.44 -3.28 29.17
CA LEU A 116 2.38 -3.32 30.16
C LEU A 116 1.06 -3.77 29.52
N CYS A 117 0.47 -4.84 30.04
CA CYS A 117 -0.90 -5.22 29.71
C CYS A 117 -1.90 -4.20 30.27
N ALA A 118 -2.81 -3.70 29.43
CA ALA A 118 -3.82 -2.71 29.82
C ALA A 118 -4.85 -3.22 30.83
N TYR A 119 -5.06 -4.54 30.93
CA TYR A 119 -6.13 -5.07 31.78
C TYR A 119 -5.77 -5.10 33.27
N HIS A 120 -4.62 -5.69 33.62
CA HIS A 120 -4.21 -5.87 35.02
C HIS A 120 -2.79 -5.40 35.29
N ALA A 121 -2.20 -4.60 34.40
CA ALA A 121 -0.87 -4.03 34.60
C ALA A 121 0.25 -5.06 34.83
N TRP A 122 0.10 -6.29 34.31
CA TRP A 122 1.21 -7.24 34.22
C TRP A 122 2.24 -6.70 33.23
N ARG A 123 3.52 -6.82 33.58
CA ARG A 123 4.63 -6.32 32.78
C ARG A 123 5.46 -7.47 32.23
N PHE A 124 5.93 -7.33 30.99
CA PHE A 124 6.77 -8.32 30.33
C PHE A 124 8.04 -7.64 29.82
N ASP A 125 9.19 -8.27 30.05
CA ASP A 125 10.45 -7.85 29.42
C ASP A 125 10.53 -8.36 27.97
N SER A 126 11.59 -7.98 27.26
CA SER A 126 11.81 -8.35 25.84
C SER A 126 11.94 -9.85 25.57
N SER A 127 12.23 -10.66 26.60
CA SER A 127 12.31 -12.12 26.51
C SER A 127 10.96 -12.80 26.76
N GLY A 128 9.90 -12.03 26.98
CA GLY A 128 8.57 -12.51 27.34
C GLY A 128 8.43 -12.88 28.81
N LYS A 129 9.48 -12.77 29.62
CA LYS A 129 9.41 -13.05 31.05
C LYS A 129 8.54 -12.00 31.75
N CYS A 130 7.69 -12.47 32.65
CA CYS A 130 6.91 -11.57 33.50
C CYS A 130 7.85 -10.80 34.45
N ALA A 131 7.82 -9.49 34.38
CA ALA A 131 8.65 -8.59 35.17
C ALA A 131 7.93 -8.05 36.41
N SER A 132 6.60 -7.95 36.38
CA SER A 132 5.81 -7.48 37.53
C SER A 132 4.36 -7.94 37.46
N ILE A 133 3.81 -8.27 38.63
CA ILE A 133 2.41 -8.63 38.88
C ILE A 133 1.94 -7.79 40.08
N PRO A 134 1.41 -6.57 39.85
CA PRO A 134 1.16 -5.62 40.93
C PRO A 134 0.05 -6.04 41.91
N GLN A 135 -0.73 -7.07 41.58
CA GLN A 135 -1.78 -7.62 42.46
C GLN A 135 -1.26 -8.63 43.48
N VAL A 136 0.03 -8.98 43.46
CA VAL A 136 0.62 -9.88 44.45
C VAL A 136 1.21 -9.07 45.60
N GLU A 137 0.73 -9.34 46.81
CA GLU A 137 0.98 -8.51 48.00
C GLU A 137 2.45 -8.45 48.43
N SER A 138 3.15 -9.59 48.45
CA SER A 138 4.55 -9.64 48.87
C SER A 138 5.51 -9.80 47.69
N LYS A 139 6.72 -9.23 47.83
CA LYS A 139 7.76 -9.29 46.79
C LYS A 139 8.24 -10.71 46.55
N GLU A 140 8.27 -11.55 47.58
CA GLU A 140 8.62 -12.97 47.47
C GLU A 140 7.57 -13.74 46.67
N ALA A 141 6.28 -13.46 46.89
CA ALA A 141 5.20 -14.09 46.13
C ALA A 141 5.18 -13.58 44.68
N GLU A 142 5.43 -12.29 44.44
CA GLU A 142 5.55 -11.71 43.09
C GLU A 142 6.71 -12.38 42.35
N GLY A 143 7.88 -12.50 42.98
CA GLY A 143 9.04 -13.18 42.41
C GLY A 143 8.76 -14.64 42.02
N ARG A 144 8.03 -15.39 42.86
CA ARG A 144 7.58 -16.77 42.53
C ARG A 144 6.59 -16.80 41.36
N ALA A 145 5.62 -15.88 41.35
CA ALA A 145 4.61 -15.81 40.30
C ALA A 145 5.24 -15.43 38.95
N CYS A 146 6.09 -14.41 38.93
CA CYS A 146 6.88 -14.00 37.76
C CYS A 146 7.90 -15.05 37.30
N GLY A 147 8.40 -15.87 38.23
CA GLY A 147 9.31 -16.98 37.92
C GLY A 147 8.62 -18.19 37.28
N SER A 148 7.29 -18.25 37.28
CA SER A 148 6.55 -19.34 36.65
C SER A 148 6.56 -19.21 35.12
N PRO A 149 6.87 -20.28 34.36
CA PRO A 149 6.75 -20.26 32.90
C PRO A 149 5.34 -19.94 32.40
N ARG A 150 4.32 -20.20 33.22
CA ARG A 150 2.92 -19.86 32.93
C ARG A 150 2.65 -18.36 32.94
N SER A 151 3.55 -17.57 33.51
CA SER A 151 3.47 -16.11 33.52
C SER A 151 4.15 -15.49 32.30
N CYS A 152 4.90 -16.25 31.50
CA CYS A 152 5.61 -15.71 30.36
C CYS A 152 4.69 -15.49 29.15
N ALA A 153 4.87 -14.37 28.47
CA ALA A 153 4.31 -14.14 27.14
C ALA A 153 5.01 -15.05 26.12
N ARG A 154 4.27 -15.48 25.09
CA ARG A 154 4.85 -16.26 23.99
C ARG A 154 5.60 -15.34 23.03
N VAL A 155 6.87 -15.65 22.78
CA VAL A 155 7.78 -14.80 21.99
C VAL A 155 7.90 -15.26 20.55
N TYR A 156 7.90 -14.30 19.64
CA TYR A 156 8.26 -14.47 18.24
C TYR A 156 9.55 -13.71 17.95
N LEU A 157 10.45 -14.34 17.19
CA LEU A 157 11.74 -13.73 16.87
C LEU A 157 11.55 -12.61 15.85
N THR A 158 12.31 -11.54 16.04
CA THR A 158 12.31 -10.35 15.20
C THR A 158 13.68 -10.08 14.61
N GLN A 159 13.70 -9.48 13.42
CA GLN A 159 14.91 -8.96 12.80
C GLN A 159 14.58 -7.67 12.05
N GLU A 160 15.43 -6.64 12.16
CA GLU A 160 15.35 -5.46 11.32
C GLU A 160 16.32 -5.61 10.15
N ALA A 161 15.83 -5.50 8.92
CA ALA A 161 16.66 -5.56 7.72
C ALA A 161 16.05 -4.74 6.58
N GLN A 162 16.89 -3.96 5.91
CA GLN A 162 16.52 -3.08 4.78
C GLN A 162 15.36 -2.10 5.09
N GLY A 163 15.18 -1.71 6.35
CA GLY A 163 14.11 -0.81 6.81
C GLY A 163 12.75 -1.48 7.07
N LEU A 164 12.71 -2.82 7.01
CA LEU A 164 11.55 -3.63 7.34
C LEU A 164 11.76 -4.36 8.67
N LEU A 165 10.67 -4.54 9.42
CA LEU A 165 10.61 -5.42 10.58
C LEU A 165 10.14 -6.78 10.12
N TRP A 166 10.97 -7.79 10.36
CA TRP A 166 10.73 -9.17 10.03
C TRP A 166 10.36 -9.96 11.28
N VAL A 167 9.40 -10.88 11.15
CA VAL A 167 9.01 -11.83 12.20
C VAL A 167 9.15 -13.25 11.68
N TRP A 168 9.73 -14.13 12.48
CA TRP A 168 9.76 -15.57 12.20
C TRP A 168 8.37 -16.17 12.41
N GLY A 169 7.89 -16.99 11.46
CA GLY A 169 6.50 -17.48 11.42
C GLY A 169 6.06 -18.41 12.56
N GLU A 170 6.99 -18.84 13.41
CA GLU A 170 6.71 -19.64 14.60
C GLU A 170 7.44 -19.17 15.86
N SER A 171 6.88 -19.57 16.98
CA SER A 171 7.52 -19.49 18.29
C SER A 171 7.89 -20.90 18.73
N GLY A 172 8.95 -21.08 19.52
CA GLY A 172 9.24 -22.36 20.14
C GLY A 172 10.72 -22.60 20.38
N PRO A 173 11.07 -23.78 20.92
CA PRO A 173 12.45 -24.10 21.30
C PRO A 173 13.41 -24.20 20.11
N THR A 174 12.94 -24.55 18.91
CA THR A 174 13.79 -24.68 17.70
C THR A 174 13.89 -23.38 16.92
N ALA A 175 12.93 -22.45 17.10
CA ALA A 175 12.82 -21.23 16.31
C ALA A 175 14.11 -20.40 16.27
N ALA A 176 14.88 -20.37 17.36
CA ALA A 176 16.16 -19.66 17.42
C ALA A 176 17.22 -20.26 16.48
N ALA A 177 17.34 -21.59 16.44
CA ALA A 177 18.27 -22.27 15.53
C ALA A 177 17.81 -22.16 14.08
N ASP A 178 16.51 -22.40 13.83
CA ASP A 178 15.94 -22.42 12.48
C ASP A 178 15.98 -21.04 11.83
N SER A 179 15.66 -19.98 12.59
CA SER A 179 15.71 -18.59 12.11
C SER A 179 17.13 -18.06 11.89
N ALA A 180 18.12 -18.58 12.61
CA ALA A 180 19.52 -18.24 12.38
C ALA A 180 20.10 -18.92 11.12
N ALA A 181 19.57 -20.08 10.75
CA ALA A 181 19.99 -20.81 9.55
C ALA A 181 19.45 -20.22 8.24
N LYS A 182 18.41 -19.38 8.32
CA LYS A 182 17.71 -18.83 7.15
C LYS A 182 17.50 -17.33 7.28
N GLY A 183 18.08 -16.54 6.36
CA GLY A 183 17.87 -15.09 6.31
C GLY A 183 16.52 -14.69 5.69
N PRO A 184 16.08 -13.43 5.90
CA PRO A 184 14.94 -12.86 5.19
C PRO A 184 15.20 -12.72 3.69
N ALA A 185 14.13 -12.69 2.89
CA ALA A 185 14.22 -12.47 1.44
C ALA A 185 14.53 -11.00 1.13
N LEU A 186 15.82 -10.65 1.09
CA LEU A 186 16.31 -9.29 0.88
C LEU A 186 16.51 -8.97 -0.61
N VAL A 187 16.64 -7.68 -0.94
CA VAL A 187 17.06 -7.20 -2.26
C VAL A 187 18.58 -6.97 -2.24
N PRO A 188 19.39 -7.84 -2.86
CA PRO A 188 20.85 -7.77 -2.74
C PRO A 188 21.44 -6.45 -3.29
N GLU A 189 20.81 -5.89 -4.32
CA GLU A 189 21.27 -4.64 -4.96
C GLU A 189 21.31 -3.43 -4.00
N LEU A 190 20.61 -3.47 -2.85
CA LEU A 190 20.68 -2.43 -1.82
C LEU A 190 21.96 -2.47 -0.99
N GLU A 191 22.65 -3.60 -0.95
CA GLU A 191 23.84 -3.84 -0.12
C GLU A 191 25.10 -4.05 -0.97
N GLU A 192 24.96 -4.71 -2.12
CA GLU A 192 26.07 -5.05 -3.01
C GLU A 192 26.53 -3.89 -3.89
N LEU A 193 25.65 -2.92 -4.17
CA LEU A 193 25.97 -1.75 -4.99
C LEU A 193 26.33 -0.55 -4.12
N PRO A 194 27.27 0.31 -4.58
CA PRO A 194 27.63 1.50 -3.82
C PRO A 194 26.43 2.46 -3.73
N ALA A 195 26.27 3.12 -2.57
CA ALA A 195 25.17 4.05 -2.32
C ALA A 195 25.08 5.19 -3.36
N SER A 196 26.18 5.54 -4.03
CA SER A 196 26.18 6.51 -5.13
C SER A 196 25.38 6.02 -6.34
N ARG A 197 25.33 4.70 -6.59
CA ARG A 197 24.62 4.05 -7.69
C ARG A 197 23.16 3.73 -7.37
N VAL A 198 22.77 3.70 -6.10
CA VAL A 198 21.43 3.25 -5.68
C VAL A 198 20.62 4.41 -5.12
N GLN A 199 19.38 4.56 -5.57
CA GLN A 199 18.39 5.43 -4.97
C GLN A 199 17.14 4.61 -4.63
N ALA A 200 16.99 4.29 -3.36
CA ALA A 200 15.79 3.61 -2.85
C ALA A 200 14.71 4.66 -2.50
N LEU A 201 13.55 4.57 -3.13
CA LEU A 201 12.41 5.42 -2.79
C LEU A 201 11.77 4.98 -1.47
N PRO A 202 10.96 5.82 -0.80
CA PRO A 202 10.35 5.46 0.48
C PRO A 202 9.59 4.14 0.40
N TRP A 203 9.70 3.34 1.46
CA TRP A 203 8.81 2.19 1.63
C TRP A 203 7.37 2.66 1.76
N PHE A 204 6.42 1.89 1.26
CA PHE A 204 5.01 2.03 1.57
C PHE A 204 4.44 0.67 1.97
N PHE A 205 3.31 0.67 2.68
CA PHE A 205 2.53 -0.55 2.90
C PHE A 205 1.05 -0.30 2.65
N ARG A 206 0.31 -1.39 2.51
CA ARG A 206 -1.15 -1.39 2.42
C ARG A 206 -1.70 -2.72 2.89
N ASP A 207 -2.71 -2.68 3.75
CA ASP A 207 -3.57 -3.85 3.97
C ASP A 207 -4.58 -3.94 2.84
N LEU A 208 -4.57 -5.07 2.13
CA LEU A 208 -5.34 -5.29 0.92
C LEU A 208 -6.46 -6.30 1.17
N PRO A 209 -7.67 -6.07 0.63
CA PRO A 209 -8.84 -6.92 0.88
C PRO A 209 -8.86 -8.15 -0.04
N TYR A 210 -7.71 -8.79 -0.24
CA TYR A 210 -7.59 -10.07 -0.93
C TYR A 210 -6.41 -10.89 -0.44
N SER A 211 -6.43 -12.21 -0.63
CA SER A 211 -5.43 -13.11 -0.07
C SER A 211 -4.03 -12.94 -0.66
N TYR A 212 -3.03 -13.33 0.13
CA TYR A 212 -1.60 -13.34 -0.23
C TYR A 212 -1.31 -13.94 -1.62
N ASP A 213 -1.93 -15.07 -1.95
CA ASP A 213 -1.68 -15.81 -3.18
C ASP A 213 -2.22 -15.09 -4.42
N TYR A 214 -3.33 -14.37 -4.29
CA TYR A 214 -3.87 -13.53 -5.36
C TYR A 214 -3.04 -12.27 -5.58
N PHE A 215 -2.44 -11.72 -4.52
CA PHE A 215 -1.45 -10.66 -4.68
C PHE A 215 -0.24 -11.15 -5.48
N VAL A 216 0.37 -12.28 -5.07
CA VAL A 216 1.57 -12.81 -5.74
C VAL A 216 1.28 -13.17 -7.19
N GLU A 217 0.16 -13.84 -7.46
CA GLU A 217 -0.30 -14.11 -8.83
C GLU A 217 -0.38 -12.83 -9.66
N ASN A 218 -1.07 -11.80 -9.16
CA ASN A 218 -1.25 -10.54 -9.86
C ASN A 218 0.08 -9.85 -10.19
N VAL A 219 1.00 -9.73 -9.23
CA VAL A 219 2.27 -9.05 -9.47
C VAL A 219 3.23 -9.86 -10.36
N THR A 220 2.99 -11.16 -10.52
CA THR A 220 3.75 -12.01 -11.46
C THR A 220 3.17 -12.01 -12.88
N ASP A 221 1.97 -11.49 -13.10
CA ASP A 221 1.34 -11.41 -14.41
C ASP A 221 1.71 -10.10 -15.13
N PRO A 222 2.51 -10.15 -16.22
CA PRO A 222 2.87 -8.96 -16.97
C PRO A 222 1.72 -8.41 -17.84
N ALA A 223 0.71 -9.22 -18.18
CA ALA A 223 -0.32 -8.86 -19.14
C ALA A 223 -1.26 -7.78 -18.60
N HIS A 224 -1.66 -7.87 -17.33
CA HIS A 224 -2.56 -6.88 -16.74
C HIS A 224 -1.93 -5.47 -16.64
N VAL A 225 -0.60 -5.36 -16.59
CA VAL A 225 0.11 -4.10 -16.34
C VAL A 225 -0.28 -3.02 -17.34
N ASN A 226 -0.36 -3.37 -18.62
CA ASN A 226 -0.72 -2.40 -19.66
C ASN A 226 -2.21 -2.01 -19.63
N VAL A 227 -3.07 -2.89 -19.10
CA VAL A 227 -4.53 -2.81 -19.23
C VAL A 227 -5.16 -2.21 -17.99
N SER A 228 -4.93 -2.82 -16.83
CA SER A 228 -5.45 -2.37 -15.53
C SER A 228 -4.87 -1.01 -15.20
N HIS A 229 -3.54 -0.85 -15.26
CA HIS A 229 -2.82 0.38 -14.91
C HIS A 229 -2.78 1.43 -16.03
N HIS A 230 -3.86 1.54 -16.79
CA HIS A 230 -3.98 2.49 -17.90
C HIS A 230 -3.79 3.94 -17.42
N ASN A 231 -3.05 4.73 -18.21
CA ASN A 231 -2.65 6.12 -17.94
C ASN A 231 -1.70 6.31 -16.75
N VAL A 232 -1.33 5.23 -16.05
CA VAL A 232 -0.39 5.26 -14.91
C VAL A 232 0.91 4.55 -15.23
N ALA A 233 0.83 3.28 -15.62
CA ALA A 233 2.00 2.46 -15.95
C ALA A 233 1.95 1.87 -17.37
N GLY A 234 0.79 1.92 -18.04
CA GLY A 234 0.67 1.43 -19.41
C GLY A 234 -0.49 2.03 -20.20
N ASN A 235 -0.64 1.50 -21.41
CA ASN A 235 -1.68 1.92 -22.34
C ASN A 235 -2.47 0.70 -22.84
N ARG A 236 -3.74 0.60 -22.43
CA ARG A 236 -4.62 -0.51 -22.79
C ARG A 236 -4.97 -0.56 -24.27
N TYR A 237 -4.74 0.54 -25.00
CA TYR A 237 -4.96 0.65 -26.44
C TYR A 237 -3.65 0.56 -27.24
N ALA A 238 -2.52 0.24 -26.59
CA ALA A 238 -1.28 -0.02 -27.30
C ALA A 238 -1.48 -1.20 -28.28
N PRO A 239 -0.95 -1.11 -29.51
CA PRO A 239 -1.21 -2.08 -30.57
C PRO A 239 -0.60 -3.46 -30.32
N ASP A 240 0.34 -3.57 -29.38
CA ASP A 240 1.02 -4.81 -29.03
C ASP A 240 1.03 -5.00 -27.51
N GLN A 241 0.29 -6.00 -27.06
CA GLN A 241 0.22 -6.45 -25.66
C GLN A 241 0.68 -7.90 -25.51
N TYR A 242 1.38 -8.42 -26.51
CA TYR A 242 1.85 -9.80 -26.49
C TYR A 242 3.15 -9.92 -25.69
N PHE A 243 3.13 -10.80 -24.70
CA PHE A 243 4.30 -11.16 -23.89
C PHE A 243 4.61 -12.64 -23.99
N THR A 244 5.90 -12.97 -23.99
CA THR A 244 6.37 -14.30 -23.65
C THR A 244 7.19 -14.23 -22.37
N VAL A 245 7.17 -15.32 -21.61
CA VAL A 245 7.95 -15.44 -20.38
C VAL A 245 8.74 -16.73 -20.43
N ASP A 246 10.07 -16.61 -20.33
CA ASP A 246 10.99 -17.73 -20.44
C ASP A 246 11.62 -18.00 -19.06
N PRO A 247 11.62 -19.25 -18.58
CA PRO A 247 12.24 -19.57 -17.29
C PRO A 247 13.74 -19.30 -17.34
N LEU A 248 14.26 -18.59 -16.34
CA LEU A 248 15.69 -18.33 -16.16
C LEU A 248 16.35 -19.28 -15.16
N ARG A 249 15.55 -19.97 -14.33
CA ARG A 249 16.00 -21.02 -13.41
C ARG A 249 14.87 -21.98 -13.09
N GLU A 250 15.23 -23.15 -12.59
CA GLU A 250 14.28 -24.17 -12.13
C GLU A 250 13.45 -23.67 -10.93
N VAL A 251 12.22 -24.16 -10.85
CA VAL A 251 11.31 -23.91 -9.72
C VAL A 251 11.71 -24.81 -8.56
N THR A 252 11.99 -24.21 -7.39
CA THR A 252 12.34 -24.96 -6.18
C THR A 252 11.52 -24.49 -4.98
N ALA A 253 11.39 -25.34 -3.95
CA ALA A 253 10.65 -25.00 -2.74
C ALA A 253 11.24 -23.76 -2.04
N ALA A 254 12.54 -23.76 -1.80
CA ALA A 254 13.24 -22.67 -1.12
C ALA A 254 13.47 -21.44 -2.03
N GLY A 255 13.78 -21.67 -3.31
CA GLY A 255 14.16 -20.60 -4.24
C GLY A 255 13.00 -19.99 -5.02
N GLY A 256 11.81 -20.59 -5.06
CA GLY A 256 10.72 -20.13 -5.93
C GLY A 256 11.12 -20.19 -7.39
N PHE A 257 10.89 -19.12 -8.16
CA PHE A 257 11.16 -19.09 -9.61
C PHE A 257 11.64 -17.73 -10.11
N LYS A 258 12.24 -17.71 -11.31
CA LYS A 258 12.61 -16.48 -12.02
C LYS A 258 12.42 -16.64 -13.53
N TYR A 259 11.81 -15.65 -14.15
CA TYR A 259 11.53 -15.63 -15.58
C TYR A 259 12.02 -14.33 -16.22
N GLN A 260 12.44 -14.43 -17.48
CA GLN A 260 12.64 -13.29 -18.35
C GLN A 260 11.31 -12.91 -18.99
N VAL A 261 10.96 -11.63 -19.01
CA VAL A 261 9.75 -11.12 -19.67
C VAL A 261 10.16 -10.46 -20.98
N LYS A 262 9.57 -10.90 -22.09
CA LYS A 262 9.80 -10.35 -23.43
C LYS A 262 8.49 -9.79 -23.97
N SER A 263 8.52 -8.52 -24.37
CA SER A 263 7.43 -7.89 -25.14
C SER A 263 7.78 -7.95 -26.62
N ARG A 264 6.78 -8.15 -27.48
CA ARG A 264 6.96 -8.12 -28.94
C ARG A 264 7.25 -6.71 -29.47
N ALA A 265 6.81 -5.66 -28.77
CA ALA A 265 7.19 -4.27 -28.99
C ALA A 265 8.01 -3.75 -27.79
N PRO A 266 9.29 -4.12 -27.68
CA PRO A 266 10.12 -3.71 -26.55
C PRO A 266 10.37 -2.20 -26.58
N VAL A 267 10.43 -1.58 -25.40
CA VAL A 267 10.92 -0.21 -25.28
C VAL A 267 12.39 -0.20 -25.71
N SER A 268 12.73 0.66 -26.68
CA SER A 268 13.99 0.58 -27.45
C SER A 268 15.28 0.62 -26.62
N ASN A 269 15.22 1.14 -25.39
CA ASN A 269 16.34 1.30 -24.47
C ASN A 269 16.39 0.24 -23.35
N VAL A 270 15.41 -0.66 -23.24
CA VAL A 270 15.44 -1.77 -22.28
C VAL A 270 16.34 -2.88 -22.83
N SER A 271 17.23 -3.41 -22.00
CA SER A 271 18.08 -4.56 -22.32
C SER A 271 17.42 -5.86 -21.88
N THR A 272 17.00 -5.93 -20.61
CA THR A 272 16.36 -7.12 -20.02
C THR A 272 15.21 -6.70 -19.11
N SER A 273 14.22 -7.57 -19.00
CA SER A 273 13.17 -7.48 -17.99
C SER A 273 13.01 -8.86 -17.36
N SER A 274 12.94 -8.93 -16.04
CA SER A 274 12.77 -10.19 -15.32
C SER A 274 11.86 -10.03 -14.11
N THR A 275 11.16 -11.11 -13.78
CA THR A 275 10.33 -11.23 -12.58
C THR A 275 10.78 -12.44 -11.81
N GLU A 276 11.00 -12.26 -10.51
CA GLU A 276 11.51 -13.30 -9.60
C GLU A 276 10.62 -13.37 -8.37
N PHE A 277 10.15 -14.57 -8.04
CA PHE A 277 9.47 -14.87 -6.79
C PHE A 277 10.43 -15.61 -5.85
N LEU A 278 10.69 -15.00 -4.70
CA LEU A 278 11.48 -15.53 -3.59
C LEU A 278 10.55 -15.80 -2.39
N PRO A 279 10.25 -17.08 -2.09
CA PRO A 279 9.33 -17.45 -1.02
C PRO A 279 9.76 -16.97 0.38
N PRO A 280 8.81 -16.71 1.29
CA PRO A 280 7.36 -16.67 1.06
C PRO A 280 6.84 -15.30 0.65
N SER A 281 7.67 -14.27 0.42
CA SER A 281 7.14 -12.91 0.45
C SER A 281 7.53 -12.01 -0.71
N LEU A 282 8.67 -12.21 -1.36
CA LEU A 282 9.21 -11.22 -2.29
C LEU A 282 8.89 -11.58 -3.75
N VAL A 283 8.25 -10.65 -4.45
CA VAL A 283 8.30 -10.57 -5.91
C VAL A 283 9.18 -9.39 -6.31
N LYS A 284 10.29 -9.68 -6.98
CA LYS A 284 11.24 -8.70 -7.51
C LYS A 284 11.07 -8.58 -9.02
N ILE A 285 10.63 -7.42 -9.49
CA ILE A 285 10.58 -7.10 -10.92
C ILE A 285 11.75 -6.18 -11.23
N LYS A 286 12.62 -6.57 -12.16
CA LYS A 286 13.81 -5.81 -12.55
C LYS A 286 13.78 -5.52 -14.04
N VAL A 287 13.85 -4.25 -14.38
CA VAL A 287 14.02 -3.74 -15.74
C VAL A 287 15.41 -3.12 -15.85
N GLU A 288 16.25 -3.68 -16.72
CA GLU A 288 17.58 -3.16 -17.00
C GLU A 288 17.59 -2.39 -18.32
N TYR A 289 18.37 -1.32 -18.37
CA TYR A 289 18.52 -0.48 -19.54
C TYR A 289 19.90 -0.68 -20.18
N LYS A 290 19.99 -0.38 -21.47
CA LYS A 290 21.23 -0.55 -22.26
C LYS A 290 22.41 0.31 -21.79
N ASP A 291 22.14 1.39 -21.05
CA ASP A 291 23.14 2.29 -20.46
C ASP A 291 23.61 1.86 -19.06
N GLY A 292 23.18 0.68 -18.59
CA GLY A 292 23.55 0.13 -17.29
C GLY A 292 22.77 0.70 -16.10
N ALA A 293 21.74 1.53 -16.34
CA ALA A 293 20.74 1.83 -15.32
C ALA A 293 19.75 0.65 -15.17
N ALA A 294 19.04 0.61 -14.04
CA ALA A 294 17.95 -0.34 -13.84
C ALA A 294 16.88 0.22 -12.90
N LEU A 295 15.66 -0.26 -13.05
CA LEU A 295 14.54 -0.05 -12.13
C LEU A 295 14.19 -1.40 -11.51
N ILE A 296 14.11 -1.44 -10.18
CA ILE A 296 13.63 -2.59 -9.43
C ILE A 296 12.36 -2.21 -8.68
N LEU A 297 11.31 -3.00 -8.83
CA LEU A 297 10.17 -3.03 -7.93
C LEU A 297 10.35 -4.18 -6.95
N SER A 298 10.43 -3.86 -5.67
CA SER A 298 10.45 -4.83 -4.58
C SER A 298 9.05 -4.88 -3.98
N LEU A 299 8.33 -5.98 -4.22
CA LEU A 299 6.94 -6.14 -3.82
C LEU A 299 6.84 -7.31 -2.84
N TYR A 300 6.64 -7.00 -1.57
CA TYR A 300 6.43 -7.99 -0.53
C TYR A 300 4.95 -8.23 -0.29
N SER A 301 4.60 -9.49 -0.01
CA SER A 301 3.30 -9.87 0.53
C SER A 301 3.46 -10.65 1.82
N CYS A 302 2.69 -10.25 2.83
CA CYS A 302 2.64 -10.90 4.13
C CYS A 302 1.22 -11.41 4.38
N PRO A 303 1.01 -12.74 4.51
CA PRO A 303 -0.31 -13.29 4.73
C PRO A 303 -0.84 -12.94 6.13
N THR A 304 -1.99 -12.27 6.17
CA THR A 304 -2.65 -11.88 7.43
C THR A 304 -3.72 -12.89 7.80
N VAL A 305 -4.94 -12.72 7.28
CA VAL A 305 -6.08 -13.64 7.44
C VAL A 305 -6.62 -14.04 6.06
N PRO A 306 -7.45 -15.09 5.94
CA PRO A 306 -8.08 -15.42 4.67
C PRO A 306 -8.78 -14.20 4.04
N GLY A 307 -8.54 -13.98 2.74
CA GLY A 307 -9.10 -12.85 2.01
C GLY A 307 -8.43 -11.50 2.27
N HIS A 308 -7.30 -11.48 2.98
CA HIS A 308 -6.52 -10.28 3.23
C HIS A 308 -5.00 -10.57 3.17
N ASN A 309 -4.22 -9.54 2.86
CA ASN A 309 -2.77 -9.57 3.01
C ASN A 309 -2.24 -8.16 3.31
N ARG A 310 -1.04 -8.09 3.87
CA ARG A 310 -0.29 -6.84 3.91
C ARG A 310 0.71 -6.83 2.76
N HIS A 311 0.58 -5.85 1.89
CA HIS A 311 1.60 -5.53 0.89
C HIS A 311 2.58 -4.51 1.45
N VAL A 312 3.87 -4.73 1.24
CA VAL A 312 4.93 -3.74 1.48
C VAL A 312 5.74 -3.58 0.20
N GLY A 313 5.91 -2.35 -0.28
CA GLY A 313 6.53 -2.09 -1.57
C GLY A 313 7.51 -0.94 -1.56
N ARG A 314 8.51 -1.00 -2.44
CA ARG A 314 9.30 0.17 -2.83
C ARG A 314 9.84 0.05 -4.25
N GLN A 315 10.21 1.21 -4.80
CA GLN A 315 11.00 1.28 -6.03
C GLN A 315 12.47 1.55 -5.69
N ILE A 316 13.37 0.93 -6.44
CA ILE A 316 14.81 1.10 -6.30
C ILE A 316 15.35 1.45 -7.68
N LEU A 317 15.98 2.61 -7.77
CA LEU A 317 16.57 3.14 -9.00
C LEU A 317 18.08 2.89 -8.95
N ILE A 318 18.58 2.10 -9.89
CA ILE A 318 20.01 1.89 -10.11
C ILE A 318 20.43 2.86 -11.21
N LYS A 319 21.32 3.79 -10.86
CA LYS A 319 21.87 4.79 -11.77
C LYS A 319 22.86 4.16 -12.75
N THR A 320 23.08 4.81 -13.89
CA THR A 320 24.21 4.50 -14.78
C THR A 320 25.54 4.68 -14.03
N PRO A 321 26.67 4.17 -14.56
CA PRO A 321 28.00 4.42 -14.00
C PRO A 321 28.31 5.93 -13.85
N GLU A 322 27.77 6.78 -14.74
CA GLU A 322 27.91 8.24 -14.72
C GLU A 322 26.93 8.93 -13.75
N GLY A 323 26.12 8.17 -13.02
CA GLY A 323 25.20 8.70 -12.00
C GLY A 323 23.85 9.17 -12.54
N LYS A 324 23.47 8.82 -13.78
CA LYS A 324 22.17 9.20 -14.35
C LYS A 324 21.07 8.23 -13.92
N LEU A 325 19.88 8.75 -13.63
CA LEU A 325 18.71 7.92 -13.26
C LEU A 325 18.12 7.19 -14.48
N PRO A 326 17.54 6.00 -14.29
CA PRO A 326 16.84 5.28 -15.36
C PRO A 326 15.66 6.09 -15.91
N PRO A 327 15.35 5.97 -17.20
CA PRO A 327 14.17 6.59 -17.81
C PRO A 327 12.90 5.79 -17.45
N GLY A 328 12.05 6.31 -16.58
CA GLY A 328 10.74 5.70 -16.27
C GLY A 328 10.22 6.03 -14.88
N LEU A 329 8.89 6.11 -14.75
CA LEU A 329 8.12 6.46 -13.55
C LEU A 329 8.38 7.86 -12.97
N ALA A 330 8.52 8.85 -13.87
CA ALA A 330 8.76 10.25 -13.51
C ALA A 330 7.80 10.78 -12.42
N PHE A 331 6.54 10.32 -12.38
CA PHE A 331 5.57 10.71 -11.35
C PHE A 331 5.92 10.19 -9.94
N PHE A 332 6.26 8.90 -9.82
CA PHE A 332 6.57 8.27 -8.52
C PHE A 332 8.01 8.53 -8.06
N ALA A 333 8.91 8.91 -8.98
CA ALA A 333 10.27 9.31 -8.69
C ALA A 333 10.42 10.81 -8.37
N MET A 334 9.34 11.60 -8.41
CA MET A 334 9.40 13.02 -8.01
C MET A 334 9.79 13.15 -6.54
N PRO A 335 10.64 14.12 -6.17
CA PRO A 335 10.93 14.41 -4.78
C PRO A 335 9.65 14.91 -4.10
N MET A 336 9.01 14.04 -3.33
CA MET A 336 7.80 14.34 -2.58
C MET A 336 7.98 13.92 -1.12
N PRO A 337 7.29 14.59 -0.17
CA PRO A 337 7.24 14.11 1.21
C PRO A 337 6.73 12.66 1.27
N THR A 338 7.30 11.84 2.15
CA THR A 338 6.95 10.42 2.30
C THR A 338 5.45 10.20 2.46
N TRP A 339 4.76 11.02 3.27
CA TRP A 339 3.30 10.91 3.44
C TRP A 339 2.52 11.10 2.14
N LEU A 340 3.00 11.96 1.23
CA LEU A 340 2.35 12.22 -0.05
C LEU A 340 2.61 11.07 -1.01
N ALA A 341 3.84 10.54 -1.03
CA ALA A 341 4.17 9.32 -1.78
C ALA A 341 3.25 8.16 -1.34
N HIS A 342 3.07 7.96 -0.03
CA HIS A 342 2.13 6.98 0.52
C HIS A 342 0.69 7.22 0.08
N ALA A 343 0.18 8.44 0.19
CA ALA A 343 -1.19 8.79 -0.18
C ALA A 343 -1.46 8.54 -1.68
N THR A 344 -0.45 8.74 -2.53
CA THR A 344 -0.57 8.50 -3.98
C THR A 344 -0.41 7.04 -4.39
N ALA A 345 0.00 6.13 -3.49
CA ALA A 345 0.15 4.71 -3.83
C ALA A 345 -1.17 4.07 -4.27
N SER A 346 -2.30 4.55 -3.75
CA SER A 346 -3.65 4.10 -4.13
C SER A 346 -3.98 4.36 -5.60
N VAL A 347 -3.32 5.32 -6.27
CA VAL A 347 -3.46 5.56 -7.70
C VAL A 347 -3.11 4.31 -8.51
N PHE A 348 -2.19 3.48 -8.00
CA PHE A 348 -1.80 2.22 -8.61
C PHE A 348 -2.59 1.05 -8.02
N LEU A 349 -2.54 0.85 -6.70
CA LEU A 349 -3.08 -0.35 -6.05
C LEU A 349 -4.60 -0.54 -6.22
N HIS A 350 -5.37 0.56 -6.27
CA HIS A 350 -6.82 0.46 -6.34
C HIS A 350 -7.32 0.05 -7.75
N GLN A 351 -6.43 0.03 -8.76
CA GLN A 351 -6.75 -0.44 -10.10
C GLN A 351 -6.89 -1.97 -10.16
N ASP A 352 -6.23 -2.74 -9.29
CA ASP A 352 -6.39 -4.21 -9.29
C ASP A 352 -7.41 -4.69 -8.24
N GLN A 353 -7.58 -3.91 -7.17
CA GLN A 353 -8.20 -4.36 -5.93
C GLN A 353 -9.59 -4.99 -6.08
N VAL A 354 -10.48 -4.36 -6.85
CA VAL A 354 -11.85 -4.86 -7.04
C VAL A 354 -11.85 -6.20 -7.76
N PHE A 355 -10.95 -6.39 -8.73
CA PHE A 355 -10.86 -7.63 -9.49
C PHE A 355 -10.40 -8.78 -8.61
N LEU A 356 -9.29 -8.58 -7.89
CA LEU A 356 -8.69 -9.63 -7.07
C LEU A 356 -9.62 -10.04 -5.91
N HIS A 357 -10.25 -9.06 -5.25
CA HIS A 357 -11.25 -9.29 -4.20
C HIS A 357 -12.41 -10.18 -4.68
N GLN A 358 -12.97 -9.88 -5.86
CA GLN A 358 -14.09 -10.65 -6.40
C GLN A 358 -13.63 -11.99 -6.98
N GLN A 359 -12.50 -12.01 -7.69
CA GLN A 359 -11.94 -13.21 -8.32
C GLN A 359 -11.71 -14.32 -7.31
N GLU A 360 -11.03 -14.04 -6.19
CA GLU A 360 -10.72 -15.09 -5.22
C GLU A 360 -11.97 -15.76 -4.64
N ARG A 361 -13.03 -14.96 -4.39
CA ARG A 361 -14.28 -15.45 -3.82
C ARG A 361 -15.10 -16.23 -4.83
N ILE A 362 -15.11 -15.79 -6.09
CA ILE A 362 -15.73 -16.54 -7.20
C ILE A 362 -15.02 -17.89 -7.39
N VAL A 363 -13.68 -17.90 -7.38
CA VAL A 363 -12.87 -19.11 -7.53
C VAL A 363 -13.02 -20.05 -6.33
N ALA A 364 -13.15 -19.51 -5.11
CA ALA A 364 -13.44 -20.29 -3.91
C ALA A 364 -14.81 -21.00 -4.00
N GLY A 365 -15.81 -20.36 -4.62
CA GLY A 365 -17.13 -20.95 -4.86
C GLY A 365 -17.18 -21.99 -6.00
N ARG A 366 -16.16 -22.09 -6.85
CA ARG A 366 -16.10 -23.08 -7.94
C ARG A 366 -15.64 -24.44 -7.42
N ASN A 367 -16.46 -25.46 -7.66
CA ASN A 367 -16.11 -26.85 -7.37
C ASN A 367 -15.24 -27.42 -8.50
N ALA A 368 -13.92 -27.43 -8.31
CA ALA A 368 -12.98 -28.05 -9.25
C ALA A 368 -11.75 -28.58 -8.51
N THR A 369 -11.14 -29.64 -9.06
CA THR A 369 -10.02 -30.38 -8.46
C THR A 369 -8.66 -29.69 -8.61
N SER A 370 -8.52 -28.75 -9.54
CA SER A 370 -7.28 -27.98 -9.76
C SER A 370 -7.57 -26.51 -10.04
N HIS A 371 -6.58 -25.63 -9.82
CA HIS A 371 -6.72 -24.19 -10.06
C HIS A 371 -6.92 -23.86 -11.55
N THR A 372 -6.24 -24.59 -12.45
CA THR A 372 -6.38 -24.48 -13.91
C THR A 372 -7.72 -25.00 -14.43
N ALA A 373 -8.43 -25.84 -13.67
CA ALA A 373 -9.81 -26.21 -13.97
C ALA A 373 -10.82 -25.14 -13.53
N LYS A 374 -10.41 -24.20 -12.65
CA LYS A 374 -11.28 -23.11 -12.18
C LYS A 374 -11.30 -21.92 -13.12
N TYR A 375 -10.25 -21.68 -13.91
CA TYR A 375 -10.21 -20.63 -14.94
C TYR A 375 -9.13 -20.93 -15.99
N PHE A 376 -9.28 -20.32 -17.16
CA PHE A 376 -8.50 -20.63 -18.36
C PHE A 376 -7.35 -19.64 -18.56
N MET A 377 -6.15 -20.17 -18.81
CA MET A 377 -4.90 -19.42 -18.99
C MET A 377 -4.17 -19.91 -20.25
N PRO A 378 -4.58 -19.45 -21.45
CA PRO A 378 -4.04 -19.95 -22.71
C PRO A 378 -2.77 -19.25 -23.17
N ALA A 379 -2.44 -18.09 -22.61
CA ALA A 379 -1.42 -17.21 -23.17
C ALA A 379 -0.05 -17.53 -22.60
N PRO A 380 1.03 -17.38 -23.37
CA PRO A 380 2.39 -17.54 -22.85
C PRO A 380 2.71 -16.62 -21.67
N SER A 381 2.07 -15.44 -21.59
CA SER A 381 2.16 -14.53 -20.44
C SER A 381 1.72 -15.16 -19.11
N ASP A 382 0.82 -16.16 -19.16
CA ASP A 382 0.23 -16.78 -17.99
C ASP A 382 1.19 -17.78 -17.32
N ASN A 383 2.29 -18.15 -17.98
CA ASN A 383 3.20 -19.20 -17.50
C ASN A 383 3.81 -18.89 -16.12
N MET A 384 4.00 -17.62 -15.76
CA MET A 384 4.46 -17.26 -14.40
C MET A 384 3.37 -17.48 -13.34
N THR A 385 2.11 -17.18 -13.66
CA THR A 385 0.97 -17.51 -12.80
C THR A 385 0.84 -19.02 -12.63
N VAL A 386 0.99 -19.78 -13.72
CA VAL A 386 1.02 -21.24 -13.69
C VAL A 386 2.17 -21.75 -12.82
N ALA A 387 3.38 -21.18 -12.97
CA ALA A 387 4.54 -21.54 -12.16
C ALA A 387 4.29 -21.27 -10.67
N PHE A 388 3.70 -20.13 -10.31
CA PHE A 388 3.35 -19.83 -8.93
C PHE A 388 2.32 -20.79 -8.34
N ARG A 389 1.23 -21.06 -9.07
CA ARG A 389 0.20 -22.02 -8.61
C ARG A 389 0.74 -23.45 -8.52
N THR A 390 1.63 -23.82 -9.41
CA THR A 390 2.34 -25.12 -9.38
C THR A 390 3.24 -25.21 -8.16
N TRP A 391 4.06 -24.19 -7.91
CA TRP A 391 4.91 -24.09 -6.72
C TRP A 391 4.08 -24.18 -5.43
N LEU A 392 2.98 -23.43 -5.37
CA LEU A 392 2.10 -23.40 -4.21
C LEU A 392 1.51 -24.80 -3.93
N GLY A 393 1.08 -25.50 -4.98
CA GLY A 393 0.50 -26.85 -4.90
C GLY A 393 1.51 -27.95 -4.56
N GLN A 394 2.67 -27.96 -5.21
CA GLN A 394 3.65 -29.03 -5.12
C GLN A 394 4.61 -28.88 -3.93
N HIS A 395 4.96 -27.64 -3.55
CA HIS A 395 5.94 -27.38 -2.52
C HIS A 395 5.34 -26.79 -1.24
N ALA A 396 4.24 -26.04 -1.30
CA ALA A 396 3.76 -25.23 -0.17
C ALA A 396 2.35 -25.60 0.32
N GLY A 397 1.92 -26.85 0.12
CA GLY A 397 0.65 -27.37 0.67
C GLY A 397 -0.62 -26.72 0.09
N GLY A 398 -0.55 -26.19 -1.13
CA GLY A 398 -1.67 -25.60 -1.86
C GLY A 398 -2.20 -24.27 -1.32
N GLY A 399 -1.50 -23.64 -0.37
CA GLY A 399 -1.88 -22.34 0.17
C GLY A 399 -1.33 -22.07 1.57
N VAL A 400 -1.64 -20.89 2.12
CA VAL A 400 -1.21 -20.49 3.45
C VAL A 400 -1.97 -21.27 4.53
N PRO A 401 -1.31 -21.86 5.55
CA PRO A 401 -1.95 -22.56 6.64
C PRO A 401 -2.41 -21.60 7.75
N TYR A 402 -3.50 -20.87 7.53
CA TYR A 402 -4.05 -19.95 8.54
C TYR A 402 -4.58 -20.71 9.78
N ALA A 403 -4.33 -20.18 10.98
CA ALA A 403 -4.73 -20.81 12.24
C ALA A 403 -6.25 -21.07 12.37
N GLY A 404 -7.10 -20.25 11.71
CA GLY A 404 -8.56 -20.40 11.69
C GLY A 404 -9.13 -21.09 10.44
N GLY A 405 -8.28 -21.70 9.60
CA GLY A 405 -8.69 -22.24 8.30
C GLY A 405 -8.73 -21.18 7.19
N ARG A 406 -9.15 -21.59 5.98
CA ARG A 406 -9.08 -20.76 4.74
C ARG A 406 -10.43 -20.18 4.30
N THR A 407 -11.42 -20.14 5.18
CA THR A 407 -12.78 -19.68 4.83
C THR A 407 -12.76 -18.18 4.52
N LEU A 408 -13.26 -17.80 3.34
CA LEU A 408 -13.38 -16.41 2.91
C LEU A 408 -14.72 -15.81 3.34
N ALA A 409 -14.72 -14.52 3.70
CA ALA A 409 -15.93 -13.74 3.81
C ALA A 409 -16.61 -13.59 2.42
N PRO A 410 -17.94 -13.32 2.37
CA PRO A 410 -18.63 -13.03 1.12
C PRO A 410 -18.03 -11.86 0.34
N ILE A 411 -18.44 -11.70 -0.93
CA ILE A 411 -17.99 -10.59 -1.77
C ILE A 411 -18.52 -9.28 -1.20
N ASP A 412 -17.61 -8.37 -0.88
CA ASP A 412 -17.91 -6.98 -0.60
C ASP A 412 -17.93 -6.18 -1.91
N ARG A 413 -18.98 -5.40 -2.11
CA ARG A 413 -19.16 -4.51 -3.27
C ARG A 413 -19.19 -3.04 -2.86
N SER A 414 -19.03 -2.75 -1.58
CA SER A 414 -18.98 -1.39 -1.08
C SER A 414 -17.67 -0.73 -1.49
N LYS A 415 -17.77 0.33 -2.30
CA LYS A 415 -16.63 1.18 -2.62
C LYS A 415 -16.07 1.90 -1.38
N GLU A 416 -16.90 2.12 -0.37
CA GLU A 416 -16.46 2.70 0.91
C GLU A 416 -15.52 1.75 1.63
N SER A 417 -15.88 0.48 1.73
CA SER A 417 -15.06 -0.55 2.37
C SER A 417 -13.80 -0.87 1.58
N LEU A 418 -13.94 -1.16 0.28
CA LEU A 418 -12.79 -1.57 -0.54
C LEU A 418 -11.75 -0.44 -0.61
N PHE A 419 -12.16 0.80 -0.89
CA PHE A 419 -11.21 1.90 -1.10
C PHE A 419 -10.87 2.70 0.15
N ASP A 420 -11.16 2.16 1.34
CA ASP A 420 -10.79 2.74 2.62
C ASP A 420 -9.27 2.78 2.78
N THR A 421 -8.71 3.96 2.61
CA THR A 421 -7.27 4.21 2.73
C THR A 421 -6.88 4.54 4.17
N TYR A 422 -7.84 4.98 4.99
CA TYR A 422 -7.60 5.37 6.37
C TYR A 422 -7.25 4.17 7.22
N HIS A 423 -8.12 3.16 7.25
CA HIS A 423 -7.96 2.01 8.13
C HIS A 423 -6.88 1.03 7.62
N THR A 424 -6.69 0.96 6.31
CA THR A 424 -5.69 0.07 5.69
C THR A 424 -4.26 0.65 5.68
N HIS A 425 -4.05 1.88 6.17
CA HIS A 425 -2.72 2.51 6.33
C HIS A 425 -2.69 3.75 7.22
N THR A 426 -3.43 4.82 6.89
CA THR A 426 -3.21 6.15 7.47
C THR A 426 -3.31 6.14 8.98
N ALA A 427 -4.29 5.42 9.54
CA ALA A 427 -4.51 5.31 10.98
C ALA A 427 -3.36 4.60 11.71
N GLN A 428 -2.64 3.72 11.01
CA GLN A 428 -1.58 2.86 11.53
C GLN A 428 -0.18 3.40 11.23
N CYS A 429 -0.03 4.29 10.25
CA CYS A 429 1.25 4.82 9.80
C CYS A 429 1.67 6.07 10.59
N ALA A 430 2.80 5.98 11.30
CA ALA A 430 3.41 7.06 12.08
C ALA A 430 3.84 8.28 11.22
N VAL A 431 3.96 8.12 9.90
CA VAL A 431 4.24 9.21 8.96
C VAL A 431 2.94 9.91 8.51
N CYS A 432 1.92 9.14 8.15
CA CYS A 432 0.68 9.67 7.58
C CYS A 432 -0.28 10.22 8.63
N LYS A 433 -0.42 9.60 9.81
CA LYS A 433 -1.35 10.08 10.84
C LYS A 433 -1.05 11.52 11.31
N PRO A 434 0.21 11.89 11.61
CA PRO A 434 0.54 13.28 11.95
C PRO A 434 0.40 14.23 10.75
N ALA A 435 0.73 13.78 9.53
CA ALA A 435 0.56 14.59 8.33
C ALA A 435 -0.92 14.94 8.10
N LEU A 436 -1.83 13.98 8.30
CA LEU A 436 -3.27 14.23 8.26
C LEU A 436 -3.69 15.29 9.28
N GLY A 437 -3.22 15.20 10.52
CA GLY A 437 -3.51 16.21 11.55
C GLY A 437 -3.03 17.61 11.17
N ARG A 438 -1.84 17.73 10.56
CA ARG A 438 -1.31 19.01 10.05
C ARG A 438 -2.15 19.55 8.89
N LEU A 439 -2.59 18.70 7.96
CA LEU A 439 -3.45 19.11 6.85
C LEU A 439 -4.82 19.60 7.37
N GLN A 440 -5.41 18.91 8.35
CA GLN A 440 -6.67 19.33 8.99
C GLN A 440 -6.54 20.66 9.74
N ALA A 441 -5.43 20.86 10.45
CA ALA A 441 -5.12 22.12 11.11
C ALA A 441 -4.95 23.26 10.09
N ALA A 442 -4.16 23.03 9.02
CA ALA A 442 -3.97 24.00 7.94
C ALA A 442 -5.29 24.35 7.24
N ARG A 443 -6.17 23.36 7.03
CA ARG A 443 -7.51 23.55 6.46
C ARG A 443 -8.36 24.45 7.35
N SER A 444 -8.37 24.17 8.64
CA SER A 444 -9.12 24.96 9.63
C SER A 444 -8.60 26.40 9.70
N ALA A 445 -7.27 26.59 9.68
CA ALA A 445 -6.65 27.90 9.64
C ALA A 445 -7.01 28.67 8.35
N ALA A 446 -6.97 28.01 7.18
CA ALA A 446 -7.37 28.62 5.91
C ALA A 446 -8.85 29.05 5.92
N LEU A 447 -9.75 28.24 6.51
CA LEU A 447 -11.15 28.62 6.70
C LEU A 447 -11.29 29.86 7.59
N VAL A 448 -10.60 29.90 8.73
CA VAL A 448 -10.62 31.06 9.65
C VAL A 448 -10.11 32.33 8.94
N VAL A 449 -9.00 32.24 8.22
CA VAL A 449 -8.44 33.35 7.43
C VAL A 449 -9.43 33.80 6.36
N GLY A 450 -10.06 32.87 5.65
CA GLY A 450 -11.05 33.19 4.61
C GLY A 450 -12.29 33.90 5.17
N VAL A 451 -12.83 33.43 6.30
CA VAL A 451 -13.96 34.06 6.98
C VAL A 451 -13.58 35.43 7.53
N ALA A 452 -12.41 35.56 8.16
CA ALA A 452 -11.93 36.84 8.67
C ALA A 452 -11.70 37.85 7.54
N ALA A 453 -11.14 37.41 6.41
CA ALA A 453 -10.92 38.27 5.24
C ALA A 453 -12.26 38.70 4.61
N LEU A 454 -13.26 37.82 4.53
CA LEU A 454 -14.59 38.17 4.06
C LEU A 454 -15.28 39.16 5.02
N ALA A 455 -15.19 38.93 6.33
CA ALA A 455 -15.73 39.83 7.34
C ALA A 455 -15.06 41.21 7.28
N ALA A 456 -13.73 41.26 7.14
CA ALA A 456 -12.98 42.49 6.97
C ALA A 456 -13.39 43.23 5.68
N ALA A 457 -13.55 42.51 4.56
CA ALA A 457 -14.03 43.09 3.31
C ALA A 457 -15.42 43.71 3.48
N LEU A 458 -16.36 43.00 4.14
CA LEU A 458 -17.71 43.49 4.42
C LEU A 458 -17.73 44.68 5.38
N LEU A 459 -16.88 44.69 6.40
CA LEU A 459 -16.74 45.82 7.32
C LEU A 459 -16.18 47.05 6.61
N VAL A 460 -15.13 46.89 5.80
CA VAL A 460 -14.54 47.99 5.04
C VAL A 460 -15.54 48.58 4.05
N THR A 461 -16.28 47.73 3.33
CA THR A 461 -17.30 48.20 2.38
C THR A 461 -18.50 48.83 3.10
N GLY A 462 -18.93 48.25 4.22
CA GLY A 462 -20.01 48.78 5.05
C GLY A 462 -19.66 50.13 5.68
N VAL A 463 -18.47 50.27 6.26
CA VAL A 463 -17.96 51.54 6.80
C VAL A 463 -17.81 52.57 5.69
N ALA A 464 -17.27 52.18 4.52
CA ALA A 464 -17.17 53.10 3.38
C ALA A 464 -18.55 53.56 2.89
N ALA A 465 -19.55 52.67 2.86
CA ALA A 465 -20.93 53.00 2.48
C ALA A 465 -21.59 53.93 3.53
N ALA A 466 -21.41 53.64 4.82
CA ALA A 466 -21.93 54.46 5.90
C ALA A 466 -21.28 55.86 5.93
N ALA A 467 -19.96 55.95 5.73
CA ALA A 467 -19.24 57.22 5.61
C ALA A 467 -19.74 58.04 4.40
N LYS A 468 -19.97 57.38 3.25
CA LYS A 468 -20.58 58.01 2.07
C LYS A 468 -21.98 58.54 2.36
N ALA A 469 -22.83 57.76 3.02
CA ALA A 469 -24.18 58.17 3.38
C ALA A 469 -24.19 59.34 4.39
N ALA A 470 -23.35 59.27 5.42
CA ALA A 470 -23.24 60.32 6.44
C ALA A 470 -22.75 61.64 5.86
N ALA A 471 -21.75 61.60 4.97
CA ALA A 471 -21.30 62.82 4.32
C ALA A 471 -22.31 63.37 3.31
N ALA A 472 -23.03 62.52 2.58
CA ALA A 472 -24.13 62.97 1.71
C ALA A 472 -25.24 63.66 2.52
N ALA A 473 -25.53 63.17 3.73
CA ALA A 473 -26.48 63.80 4.65
C ALA A 473 -25.96 65.12 5.24
N ALA A 474 -24.67 65.21 5.57
CA ALA A 474 -24.03 66.44 6.06
C ALA A 474 -23.86 67.51 4.97
N ALA A 475 -23.82 67.10 3.69
CA ALA A 475 -23.58 67.92 2.51
C ALA A 475 -24.78 68.77 2.02
N GLY A 476 -25.88 68.85 2.76
CA GLY A 476 -27.09 69.58 2.36
C GLY A 476 -26.83 70.93 1.65
N ALA A 477 -27.33 71.02 0.41
CA ALA A 477 -27.38 72.15 -0.53
C ALA A 477 -26.08 72.91 -0.91
N ALA A 478 -24.91 72.66 -0.31
CA ALA A 478 -23.69 73.43 -0.64
C ALA A 478 -22.36 72.67 -0.50
N ALA A 479 -22.32 71.34 -0.59
CA ALA A 479 -21.03 70.64 -0.66
C ALA A 479 -20.33 70.90 -2.00
N SER A 480 -19.10 71.44 -1.95
CA SER A 480 -18.24 71.60 -3.13
C SER A 480 -17.87 70.25 -3.74
N ASP A 481 -17.74 70.16 -5.07
CA ASP A 481 -17.34 68.95 -5.82
C ASP A 481 -16.09 68.24 -5.25
N ALA A 482 -15.18 69.00 -4.63
CA ALA A 482 -13.97 68.46 -3.99
C ALA A 482 -14.26 67.56 -2.77
N ALA A 483 -15.31 67.86 -1.99
CA ALA A 483 -15.69 67.07 -0.82
C ALA A 483 -16.35 65.74 -1.24
N LEU A 484 -17.20 65.77 -2.27
CA LEU A 484 -17.77 64.57 -2.89
C LEU A 484 -16.71 63.68 -3.56
N ALA A 485 -15.71 64.28 -4.21
CA ALA A 485 -14.58 63.57 -4.80
C ALA A 485 -13.67 62.89 -3.75
N ALA A 486 -13.40 63.56 -2.61
CA ALA A 486 -12.64 62.98 -1.51
C ALA A 486 -13.35 61.77 -0.87
N LEU A 487 -14.68 61.80 -0.76
CA LEU A 487 -15.49 60.66 -0.29
C LEU A 487 -15.59 59.49 -1.27
N ALA A 488 -15.48 59.77 -2.57
CA ALA A 488 -15.32 58.73 -3.60
C ALA A 488 -13.93 58.06 -3.56
N SER A 489 -12.94 58.68 -2.89
CA SER A 489 -11.53 58.24 -2.88
C SER A 489 -11.12 57.35 -1.69
N LEU A 490 -12.04 56.98 -0.78
CA LEU A 490 -11.79 55.96 0.25
C LEU A 490 -11.27 54.67 -0.40
N PRO A 491 -10.14 54.09 0.04
CA PRO A 491 -9.34 53.23 -0.81
C PRO A 491 -10.08 51.92 -1.14
N PRO A 492 -10.44 51.69 -2.43
CA PRO A 492 -11.00 50.40 -2.88
C PRO A 492 -9.98 49.25 -2.78
N LEU A 493 -8.70 49.57 -2.57
CA LEU A 493 -7.61 48.60 -2.45
C LEU A 493 -7.77 47.68 -1.24
N SER A 494 -8.22 48.16 -0.08
CA SER A 494 -8.27 47.33 1.14
C SER A 494 -9.37 46.26 1.08
N ALA A 495 -10.54 46.58 0.51
CA ALA A 495 -11.60 45.61 0.25
C ALA A 495 -11.20 44.59 -0.84
N GLY A 496 -10.51 45.05 -1.89
CA GLY A 496 -9.98 44.18 -2.96
C GLY A 496 -8.93 43.18 -2.46
N ILE A 497 -8.01 43.63 -1.61
CA ILE A 497 -7.01 42.76 -0.96
C ILE A 497 -7.68 41.72 -0.07
N ALA A 498 -8.64 42.14 0.77
CA ALA A 498 -9.38 41.23 1.65
C ALA A 498 -10.17 40.18 0.84
N ALA A 499 -10.81 40.57 -0.27
CA ALA A 499 -11.48 39.64 -1.18
C ALA A 499 -10.50 38.65 -1.83
N ALA A 500 -9.33 39.12 -2.29
CA ALA A 500 -8.30 38.26 -2.87
C ALA A 500 -7.75 37.24 -1.86
N VAL A 501 -7.53 37.64 -0.61
CA VAL A 501 -7.15 36.74 0.49
C VAL A 501 -8.24 35.71 0.75
N GLY A 502 -9.51 36.11 0.76
CA GLY A 502 -10.64 35.19 0.89
C GLY A 502 -10.69 34.13 -0.22
N LEU A 503 -10.47 34.54 -1.48
CA LEU A 503 -10.41 33.63 -2.62
C LEU A 503 -9.21 32.67 -2.55
N ALA A 504 -8.03 33.17 -2.18
CA ALA A 504 -6.84 32.35 -1.99
C ALA A 504 -7.03 31.31 -0.87
N ALA A 505 -7.65 31.73 0.24
CA ALA A 505 -8.00 30.84 1.34
C ALA A 505 -9.00 29.76 0.91
N ALA A 506 -10.05 30.11 0.14
CA ALA A 506 -11.00 29.14 -0.40
C ALA A 506 -10.34 28.13 -1.35
N ALA A 507 -9.43 28.59 -2.21
CA ALA A 507 -8.64 27.72 -3.08
C ALA A 507 -7.74 26.77 -2.27
N ALA A 508 -7.08 27.29 -1.22
CA ALA A 508 -6.27 26.48 -0.32
C ALA A 508 -7.10 25.40 0.39
N VAL A 509 -8.29 25.74 0.90
CA VAL A 509 -9.22 24.78 1.50
C VAL A 509 -9.57 23.66 0.52
N ARG A 510 -9.88 24.00 -0.73
CA ARG A 510 -10.22 22.99 -1.75
C ARG A 510 -9.05 22.03 -2.03
N VAL A 511 -7.82 22.54 -2.10
CA VAL A 511 -6.62 21.71 -2.27
C VAL A 511 -6.40 20.81 -1.05
N LEU A 512 -6.54 21.37 0.16
CA LEU A 512 -6.39 20.63 1.41
C LEU A 512 -7.46 19.55 1.58
N ASP A 513 -8.71 19.83 1.20
CA ASP A 513 -9.80 18.85 1.17
C ASP A 513 -9.47 17.67 0.23
N GLY A 514 -8.89 17.95 -0.94
CA GLY A 514 -8.42 16.91 -1.84
C GLY A 514 -7.35 16.02 -1.20
N LEU A 515 -6.32 16.63 -0.59
CA LEU A 515 -5.23 15.90 0.07
C LEU A 515 -5.73 15.09 1.27
N ILE A 516 -6.58 15.67 2.12
CA ILE A 516 -7.21 14.98 3.25
C ILE A 516 -8.06 13.81 2.75
N GLY A 517 -8.80 14.01 1.65
CA GLY A 517 -9.57 12.98 0.98
C GLY A 517 -8.73 11.78 0.59
N LEU A 518 -7.58 11.99 -0.07
CA LEU A 518 -6.65 10.91 -0.45
C LEU A 518 -6.18 10.06 0.74
N MET A 519 -6.05 10.66 1.92
CA MET A 519 -5.61 9.94 3.13
C MET A 519 -6.73 9.11 3.77
N HIS A 520 -7.98 9.35 3.38
CA HIS A 520 -9.15 8.60 3.86
C HIS A 520 -9.66 7.58 2.85
N LYS A 521 -9.82 8.00 1.59
CA LYS A 521 -10.43 7.20 0.55
C LYS A 521 -9.92 7.64 -0.82
N TYR A 522 -9.56 6.68 -1.65
CA TYR A 522 -9.28 6.91 -3.06
C TYR A 522 -10.18 6.02 -3.91
N GLU A 523 -11.35 6.52 -4.30
CA GLU A 523 -12.25 5.72 -5.12
C GLU A 523 -11.71 5.56 -6.54
N PHE A 524 -11.72 4.33 -7.05
CA PHE A 524 -11.34 4.05 -8.42
C PHE A 524 -12.49 3.41 -9.20
N SER A 525 -12.58 3.73 -10.49
CA SER A 525 -13.59 3.22 -11.41
C SER A 525 -12.96 2.97 -12.77
N HIS A 526 -12.95 1.70 -13.19
CA HIS A 526 -12.46 1.32 -14.52
C HIS A 526 -13.31 1.89 -15.65
N ALA A 527 -14.63 2.04 -15.42
CA ALA A 527 -15.56 2.57 -16.41
C ALA A 527 -15.27 4.05 -16.74
N ASP A 528 -14.70 4.79 -15.78
CA ASP A 528 -14.39 6.22 -15.91
C ASP A 528 -12.90 6.47 -16.24
N ASN A 529 -12.06 5.43 -16.31
CA ASN A 529 -10.65 5.52 -16.68
C ASN A 529 -10.50 5.44 -18.21
N HIS A 530 -10.77 6.57 -18.88
CA HIS A 530 -10.73 6.76 -20.33
C HIS A 530 -9.34 6.92 -20.93
#